data_AF-A0A965MUR1-F1
#
_entry.id   AF-A0A965MUR1-F1
#
_cell.length_a   1.000
_cell.length_b   1.000
_cell.length_c   1.000
_cell.angle_alpha   90.00
_cell.angle_beta   90.00
_cell.angle_gamma   90.00
#
_symmetry.space_group_name_H-M   'P 1'
#
loop_
_entity.id
_entity.type
_entity.pdbx_description
1 polymer ?
#
loop_
_entity_poly.entity_id
_entity_poly.type
_entity_poly.pdbx_seq_one_letter_code
_entity_poly.pdbx_strand_id
1 'polypeptide(L)'
;MTKVTKIHEYAVKYLHSVLQMETKTIAKEIGLTKKQVENVLQLSKNNSIPTNISSTDNELVLNKTQSNNKGVSIMTQAASTKGDEVIKNMGNVISRTARNAIFRPRGN
;
A
#
# COMPACT_ATOMS: atom_id res chain seq x y z
N MET A 1 -3.84 -19.48 -19.58
CA MET A 1 -4.36 -20.05 -18.32
C MET A 1 -5.72 -19.45 -18.04
N THR A 2 -6.72 -20.27 -17.74
CA THR A 2 -8.06 -19.78 -17.35
C THR A 2 -7.97 -19.11 -15.99
N LYS A 3 -8.42 -17.86 -15.93
CA LYS A 3 -8.42 -17.05 -14.72
C LYS A 3 -9.40 -17.66 -13.72
N VAL A 4 -8.93 -17.98 -12.51
CA VAL A 4 -9.79 -18.41 -11.41
C VAL A 4 -10.70 -17.23 -11.05
N THR A 5 -12.00 -17.48 -10.86
CA THR A 5 -12.93 -16.43 -10.49
C THR A 5 -12.66 -15.96 -9.06
N LYS A 6 -12.97 -14.68 -8.76
CA LYS A 6 -12.75 -14.13 -7.41
C LYS A 6 -13.46 -14.93 -6.33
N ILE A 7 -14.66 -15.43 -6.62
CA ILE A 7 -15.45 -16.25 -5.70
C ILE A 7 -14.66 -17.49 -5.28
N HIS A 8 -14.05 -18.18 -6.26
CA HIS A 8 -13.25 -19.37 -5.99
C HIS A 8 -11.96 -19.01 -5.26
N GLU A 9 -11.36 -17.86 -5.55
CA GLU A 9 -10.18 -17.37 -4.84
C GLU A 9 -10.45 -17.13 -3.35
N TYR A 10 -11.59 -16.52 -3.01
CA TYR A 10 -12.00 -16.32 -1.61
C TYR A 10 -12.33 -17.63 -0.92
N ALA A 11 -13.03 -18.55 -1.59
CA ALA A 11 -13.34 -19.87 -1.04
C ALA A 11 -12.06 -20.64 -0.71
N VAL A 12 -11.09 -20.69 -1.63
CA VAL A 12 -9.78 -21.32 -1.40
C VAL A 12 -9.07 -20.70 -0.19
N LYS A 13 -9.07 -19.36 -0.08
CA LYS A 13 -8.45 -18.65 1.06
C LYS A 13 -9.15 -19.00 2.38
N TYR A 14 -10.47 -19.04 2.41
CA TYR A 14 -11.24 -19.36 3.60
C TYR A 14 -10.99 -20.80 4.07
N LEU A 15 -11.10 -21.78 3.17
CA LEU A 15 -10.89 -23.19 3.50
C LEU A 15 -9.45 -23.48 4.00
N HIS A 16 -8.46 -22.79 3.43
CA HIS A 16 -7.07 -22.97 3.83
C HIS A 16 -6.71 -22.21 5.14
N SER A 17 -7.20 -20.98 5.32
CA SER A 17 -6.82 -20.15 6.47
C SER A 17 -7.65 -20.42 7.72
N VAL A 18 -8.95 -20.69 7.57
CA VAL A 18 -9.88 -20.86 8.69
C VAL A 18 -10.05 -22.33 9.04
N LEU A 19 -10.29 -23.18 8.04
CA LEU A 19 -10.57 -24.61 8.25
C LEU A 19 -9.30 -25.48 8.16
N GLN A 20 -8.14 -24.90 7.83
CA GLN A 20 -6.84 -25.58 7.73
C GLN A 20 -6.86 -26.87 6.88
N MET A 21 -7.67 -26.86 5.82
CA MET A 21 -7.85 -28.03 4.96
C MET A 21 -6.65 -28.22 4.02
N GLU A 22 -6.36 -29.48 3.68
CA GLU A 22 -5.27 -29.82 2.76
C GLU A 22 -5.61 -29.36 1.32
N THR A 23 -4.60 -28.95 0.55
CA THR A 23 -4.80 -28.47 -0.84
C THR A 23 -5.50 -29.50 -1.74
N LYS A 24 -5.33 -30.80 -1.47
CA LYS A 24 -6.01 -31.88 -2.19
C LYS A 24 -7.51 -31.95 -1.90
N THR A 25 -7.93 -31.66 -0.67
CA THR A 25 -9.36 -31.70 -0.30
C THR A 25 -10.08 -30.45 -0.80
N ILE A 26 -9.43 -29.28 -0.67
CA ILE A 26 -9.91 -28.00 -1.24
C ILE A 26 -10.14 -28.10 -2.75
N ALA A 27 -9.19 -28.71 -3.47
CA ALA A 27 -9.29 -28.92 -4.92
C ALA A 27 -10.54 -29.75 -5.29
N LYS A 28 -10.87 -30.77 -4.48
CA LYS A 28 -12.04 -31.62 -4.69
C LYS A 28 -13.36 -30.92 -4.38
N GLU A 29 -13.42 -30.15 -3.29
CA GLU A 29 -14.64 -29.42 -2.90
C GLU A 29 -15.01 -28.31 -3.88
N ILE A 30 -14.02 -27.54 -4.33
CA ILE A 30 -14.25 -26.38 -5.21
C ILE A 30 -14.25 -26.81 -6.70
N GLY A 31 -13.82 -28.04 -7.01
CA GLY A 31 -13.74 -28.52 -8.38
C GLY A 31 -12.61 -27.86 -9.19
N LEU A 32 -11.52 -27.48 -8.52
CA LEU A 32 -10.34 -26.89 -9.15
C LEU A 32 -9.18 -27.89 -9.23
N THR A 33 -8.25 -27.65 -10.14
CA THR A 33 -7.01 -28.44 -10.18
C THR A 33 -6.09 -28.06 -9.02
N LYS A 34 -5.32 -29.03 -8.51
CA LYS A 34 -4.35 -28.80 -7.42
C LYS A 34 -3.41 -27.63 -7.72
N LYS A 35 -2.96 -27.51 -8.98
CA LYS A 35 -2.09 -26.41 -9.45
C LYS A 35 -2.76 -25.03 -9.32
N GLN A 36 -4.06 -24.92 -9.59
CA GLN A 36 -4.78 -23.65 -9.46
C GLN A 36 -4.90 -23.23 -7.98
N VAL A 37 -5.18 -24.19 -7.10
CA VAL A 37 -5.25 -23.96 -5.65
C VAL A 37 -3.89 -23.52 -5.10
N GLU A 38 -2.80 -24.21 -5.47
CA GLU A 38 -1.44 -23.84 -5.08
C GLU A 38 -1.05 -22.43 -5.56
N ASN A 39 -1.38 -22.08 -6.80
CA ASN A 39 -1.10 -20.74 -7.34
C ASN A 39 -1.84 -19.64 -6.55
N VAL A 40 -3.11 -19.84 -6.20
CA VAL A 40 -3.88 -18.87 -5.41
C VAL A 40 -3.25 -18.67 -4.02
N LEU A 41 -2.79 -19.75 -3.39
CA LEU A 41 -2.11 -19.69 -2.09
C LEU A 41 -0.72 -19.04 -2.18
N GLN A 42 0.04 -19.30 -3.25
CA GLN A 42 1.35 -18.67 -3.47
C GLN A 42 1.24 -17.17 -3.77
N LEU A 43 0.25 -16.76 -4.57
CA LEU A 43 -0.04 -15.35 -4.84
C LEU A 43 -0.37 -14.58 -3.55
N SER A 44 -0.97 -15.24 -2.55
CA SER A 44 -1.22 -14.62 -1.25
C SER A 44 0.05 -14.29 -0.46
N LYS A 45 1.10 -15.11 -0.59
CA LYS A 45 2.41 -14.85 0.05
C LYS A 45 3.17 -13.70 -0.62
N ASN A 46 2.98 -13.52 -1.93
CA ASN A 46 3.68 -12.48 -2.70
C ASN A 46 2.97 -11.11 -2.68
N ASN A 47 1.80 -10.99 -2.05
CA ASN A 47 1.15 -9.70 -1.80
C ASN A 47 1.67 -8.98 -0.54
N SER A 48 2.82 -9.40 0.00
CA SER A 48 3.61 -8.52 0.85
C SER A 48 3.89 -7.24 0.06
N ILE A 49 3.36 -6.13 0.56
CA ILE A 49 3.65 -4.71 0.26
C ILE A 49 4.57 -4.53 -0.96
N PRO A 50 4.10 -3.89 -2.06
CA PRO A 50 4.93 -3.74 -3.25
C PRO A 50 6.27 -3.09 -2.89
N THR A 51 7.34 -3.88 -2.96
CA THR A 51 8.71 -3.49 -2.63
C THR A 51 9.39 -2.69 -3.74
N ASN A 52 8.75 -2.58 -4.90
CA ASN A 52 9.21 -1.72 -5.99
C ASN A 52 8.54 -0.35 -5.87
N ILE A 53 8.98 0.43 -4.88
CA ILE A 53 8.90 1.89 -4.98
C ILE A 53 10.08 2.27 -5.88
N SER A 54 9.81 2.56 -7.14
CA SER A 54 10.82 3.11 -8.04
C SER A 54 11.36 4.40 -7.40
N SER A 55 12.68 4.52 -7.27
CA SER A 55 13.35 5.70 -6.70
C SER A 55 13.08 7.00 -7.48
N THR A 56 12.38 6.92 -8.61
CA THR A 56 11.97 8.05 -9.46
C THR A 56 10.61 8.64 -9.09
N ASP A 57 9.83 7.95 -8.25
CA ASP A 57 8.50 8.41 -7.87
C ASP A 57 8.62 9.31 -6.64
N ASN A 58 8.71 10.61 -6.88
CA ASN A 58 8.66 11.70 -5.89
C ASN A 58 7.35 11.77 -5.06
N GLU A 59 6.54 10.70 -5.05
CA GLU A 59 5.31 10.65 -4.29
C GLU A 59 5.57 10.16 -2.86
N LEU A 60 5.95 11.11 -2.00
CA LEU A 60 5.90 10.99 -0.53
C LEU A 60 4.46 10.73 -0.01
N VAL A 61 3.45 10.76 -0.88
CA VAL A 61 2.04 10.68 -0.54
C VAL A 61 1.37 9.69 -1.49
N LEU A 62 0.67 8.70 -0.94
CA LEU A 62 -0.15 7.78 -1.73
C LEU A 62 -1.37 8.54 -2.28
N ASN A 63 -1.31 8.93 -3.56
CA ASN A 63 -2.42 9.59 -4.28
C ASN A 63 -3.49 8.60 -4.80
N LYS A 64 -3.48 7.35 -4.31
CA LYS A 64 -4.45 6.31 -4.69
C LYS A 64 -5.67 6.29 -3.76
N THR A 65 -6.38 7.42 -3.66
CA THR A 65 -7.73 7.47 -3.07
C THR A 65 -8.69 8.20 -4.01
N GLN A 66 -9.07 7.43 -5.03
CA GLN A 66 -10.37 7.41 -5.70
C GLN A 66 -10.71 8.50 -6.74
N SER A 67 -11.05 7.96 -7.92
CA SER A 67 -11.78 8.54 -9.05
C SER A 67 -13.15 9.10 -8.64
N ASN A 68 -13.18 10.24 -7.94
CA ASN A 68 -14.14 11.34 -8.14
C ASN A 68 -13.99 12.37 -7.00
N ASN A 69 -13.11 13.33 -7.28
CA ASN A 69 -13.25 14.75 -6.93
C ASN A 69 -13.04 15.26 -5.49
N LYS A 70 -12.63 14.44 -4.51
CA LYS A 70 -12.05 14.93 -3.25
C LYS A 70 -10.98 13.95 -2.73
N GLY A 71 -9.79 14.02 -3.30
CA GLY A 71 -8.66 13.17 -2.88
C GLY A 71 -8.25 13.47 -1.45
N VAL A 72 -8.46 12.51 -0.54
CA VAL A 72 -7.87 12.55 0.80
C VAL A 72 -6.51 11.90 0.71
N SER A 73 -5.46 12.72 0.72
CA SER A 73 -4.07 12.26 0.76
C SER A 73 -3.75 11.72 2.16
N ILE A 74 -3.43 10.43 2.26
CA ILE A 74 -3.06 9.79 3.52
C ILE A 74 -1.54 9.65 3.55
N MET A 75 -0.89 10.30 4.53
CA MET A 75 0.54 10.14 4.79
C MET A 75 0.77 8.76 5.41
N THR A 76 1.67 7.97 4.83
CA THR A 76 2.04 6.66 5.37
C THR A 76 3.11 6.78 6.45
N GLN A 77 3.20 5.79 7.33
CA GLN A 77 4.22 5.73 8.38
C GLN A 77 5.64 5.85 7.81
N ALA A 78 5.91 5.23 6.66
CA ALA A 78 7.19 5.31 5.97
C ALA A 78 7.49 6.71 5.39
N ALA A 79 6.46 7.45 4.99
CA ALA A 79 6.62 8.85 4.57
C ALA A 79 6.86 9.77 5.78
N SER A 80 6.20 9.48 6.92
CA SER A 80 6.37 10.24 8.16
C SER A 80 7.80 10.16 8.69
N THR A 81 8.39 8.96 8.69
CA THR A 81 9.78 8.78 9.14
C THR A 81 10.78 9.52 8.25
N LYS A 82 10.59 9.49 6.92
CA LYS A 82 11.43 10.26 5.99
C LYS A 82 11.28 11.77 6.18
N GLY A 83 10.06 12.26 6.39
CA GLY A 83 9.80 13.67 6.67
C GLY A 83 10.50 14.14 7.95
N ASP A 84 10.38 13.36 9.02
CA ASP A 84 11.02 13.67 10.31
C ASP A 84 12.55 13.69 10.21
N GLU A 85 13.15 12.77 9.45
CA GLU A 85 14.60 12.74 9.22
C GLU A 85 15.08 13.95 8.40
N VAL A 86 14.33 14.37 7.39
CA VAL A 86 14.65 15.57 6.60
C VAL A 86 14.56 16.83 7.47
N ILE A 87 13.52 16.96 8.28
CA ILE A 87 13.33 18.13 9.16
C ILE A 87 14.42 18.18 10.24
N LYS A 88 14.83 17.04 10.81
CA LYS A 88 15.92 16.98 11.80
C LYS A 88 17.28 17.37 11.19
N ASN A 89 17.52 17.02 9.93
CA ASN A 89 18.76 17.35 9.23
C ASN A 89 18.79 18.79 8.70
N MET A 90 17.62 19.41 8.51
CA MET A 90 17.46 20.84 8.33
C MET A 90 17.47 21.53 9.71
N GLY A 91 18.65 21.64 10.35
CA GLY A 91 18.82 22.53 11.52
C GLY A 91 18.32 23.95 11.22
N ASN A 92 18.26 24.85 12.22
CA ASN A 92 17.74 26.25 12.16
C ASN A 92 18.31 27.11 11.00
N VAL A 93 18.04 26.74 9.76
CA VAL A 93 18.40 27.45 8.55
C VAL A 93 17.27 28.42 8.34
N ILE A 94 17.51 29.65 8.78
CA ILE A 94 16.66 30.80 8.47
C ILE A 94 16.46 30.79 6.96
N SER A 95 15.23 30.55 6.53
CA SER A 95 14.83 30.62 5.12
C SER A 95 15.39 31.90 4.50
N ARG A 96 15.93 31.83 3.28
CA ARG A 96 16.44 33.02 2.57
C ARG A 96 15.40 34.13 2.50
N THR A 97 14.11 33.78 2.48
CA THR A 97 12.98 34.70 2.49
C THR A 97 12.72 35.34 3.87
N ALA A 98 13.12 34.68 4.96
CA ALA A 98 12.94 35.20 6.33
C ALA A 98 14.00 36.24 6.73
N ARG A 99 15.16 36.27 6.06
CA ARG A 99 16.28 37.14 6.45
C ARG A 99 15.99 38.65 6.29
N ASN A 100 15.02 39.02 5.44
CA ASN A 100 14.63 40.41 5.16
C ASN A 100 13.09 40.65 5.24
N ALA A 101 12.33 39.77 5.88
CA ALA A 101 10.88 39.95 5.98
C ALA A 101 10.54 41.02 7.04
N ILE A 102 10.03 42.17 6.61
CA ILE A 102 9.43 43.16 7.52
C ILE A 102 8.06 42.62 7.92
N PHE A 103 7.89 42.31 9.21
CA PHE A 103 6.61 41.87 9.76
C PHE A 103 5.55 42.96 9.57
N ARG A 104 4.49 42.63 8.81
CA ARG A 104 3.30 43.48 8.68
C ARG A 104 2.15 42.80 9.43
N PRO A 105 1.74 43.30 10.60
CA PRO A 105 0.55 42.78 11.26
C PRO A 105 -0.65 43.02 10.36
N ARG A 106 -1.49 42.00 10.15
CA ARG A 106 -2.77 42.18 9.49
C ARG A 106 -3.65 43.01 10.43
N GLY A 107 -4.12 44.15 9.93
CA GLY A 107 -4.88 45.13 10.69
C GLY A 107 -6.15 44.55 11.33
N ASN A 108 -6.56 45.20 12.42
CA ASN A 108 -7.81 44.97 13.16
C ASN A 108 -9.05 45.04 12.26
#